data_AF-A0A1X2FVA9-F1
#
_entry.id   AF-A0A1X2FVA9-F1
#
_cell.length_a   1.000
_cell.length_b   1.000
_cell.length_c   1.000
_cell.angle_alpha   90.00
_cell.angle_beta   90.00
_cell.angle_gamma   90.00
#
_symmetry.space_group_name_H-M   'P 1'
#
loop_
_entity.id
_entity.type
_entity.pdbx_description
1 polymer ?
#
loop_
_entity_poly.entity_id
_entity_poly.type
_entity_poly.pdbx_seq_one_letter_code
_entity_poly.pdbx_strand_id
1 'polypeptide(L)'
;MVVKNNKGFTLVELLVTLALLGIVISIYSSLYYSGYKSYKNTQGNIDIEQNVRYVMNYIINQIDKGPTLINIIDNGHGLNIDGNCIQFDTINNKIYLDQNRGHEIATNISEFNVKLKNSNVLNIEIVGQNKDGTGEFSLSTDIFLRKSVVNVQ
;
A
#
# COMPACT_ATOMS: atom_id res chain seq x y z
N MET A 1 56.31 6.79 -48.67
CA MET A 1 56.23 7.83 -47.63
C MET A 1 54.77 8.19 -47.45
N VAL A 2 54.12 7.73 -46.37
CA VAL A 2 52.70 7.97 -46.13
C VAL A 2 52.57 9.30 -45.39
N VAL A 3 52.05 10.31 -46.07
CA VAL A 3 51.80 11.63 -45.47
C VAL A 3 50.60 11.48 -44.53
N LYS A 4 50.85 11.61 -43.22
CA LYS A 4 49.80 11.57 -42.19
C LYS A 4 49.08 12.91 -42.19
N ASN A 5 47.81 12.91 -42.58
CA ASN A 5 47.00 14.12 -42.72
C ASN A 5 46.48 14.56 -41.34
N ASN A 6 47.16 15.52 -40.70
CA ASN A 6 46.78 16.07 -39.39
C ASN A 6 45.62 17.08 -39.54
N LYS A 7 44.40 16.60 -39.83
CA LYS A 7 43.19 17.43 -39.79
C LYS A 7 42.79 17.64 -38.32
N GLY A 8 42.90 18.88 -37.83
CA GLY A 8 42.35 19.29 -36.54
C GLY A 8 40.83 19.48 -36.60
N PHE A 9 40.18 19.49 -35.44
CA PHE A 9 38.74 19.79 -35.34
C PHE A 9 38.47 21.26 -35.66
N THR A 10 37.41 21.51 -36.41
CA THR A 10 36.95 22.89 -36.64
C THR A 10 36.13 23.38 -35.44
N LEU A 11 36.17 24.68 -35.16
CA LEU A 11 35.38 25.27 -34.06
C LEU A 11 33.87 25.04 -34.23
N VAL A 12 33.38 25.02 -35.48
CA VAL A 12 31.97 24.78 -35.79
C VAL A 12 31.57 23.34 -35.45
N GLU A 13 32.44 22.38 -35.72
CA GLU A 13 32.19 20.96 -35.42
C GLU A 13 32.12 20.71 -33.90
N LEU A 14 32.96 21.40 -33.12
CA LEU A 14 32.86 21.41 -31.66
C LEU A 14 31.54 22.02 -31.17
N LEU A 15 31.11 23.14 -31.74
CA LEU A 15 29.85 23.79 -31.36
C LEU A 15 28.63 22.93 -31.65
N VAL A 16 28.58 22.32 -32.84
CA VAL A 16 27.47 21.44 -33.25
C VAL A 16 27.42 20.18 -32.37
N THR A 17 28.56 19.58 -32.07
CA THR A 17 28.61 18.39 -31.20
C THR A 17 28.17 18.70 -29.77
N LEU A 18 28.58 19.85 -29.21
CA LEU A 18 28.12 20.31 -27.89
C LEU A 18 26.61 20.61 -27.88
N ALA A 19 26.09 21.24 -28.94
CA ALA A 19 24.65 21.51 -29.06
C ALA A 19 23.83 20.20 -29.09
N LEU A 20 24.28 19.22 -29.87
CA LEU A 20 23.64 17.90 -29.95
C LEU A 20 23.73 17.14 -28.62
N LEU A 21 24.88 17.19 -27.95
CA LEU A 21 25.06 16.62 -26.61
C LEU A 21 24.08 17.21 -25.59
N GLY A 22 23.87 18.53 -25.62
CA GLY A 22 22.91 19.20 -24.74
C GLY A 22 21.49 18.69 -24.93
N ILE A 23 21.08 18.45 -26.18
CA ILE A 23 19.75 17.88 -26.51
C ILE A 23 19.64 16.46 -25.95
N VAL A 24 20.64 15.61 -26.20
CA VAL A 24 20.64 14.21 -25.75
C VAL A 24 20.58 14.12 -24.22
N ILE A 25 21.41 14.91 -23.52
CA ILE A 25 21.44 14.93 -22.05
C ILE A 25 20.11 15.42 -21.47
N SER A 26 19.46 16.41 -22.10
CA SER A 26 18.17 16.93 -21.65
C SER A 26 17.08 15.87 -21.73
N ILE A 27 17.01 15.16 -22.87
CA ILE A 27 16.05 14.07 -23.07
C ILE A 27 16.31 12.95 -22.05
N TYR A 28 17.56 12.50 -21.94
CA TYR A 28 17.93 11.45 -20.98
C TYR A 28 17.55 11.83 -19.54
N SER A 29 17.87 13.06 -19.12
CA SER A 29 17.56 13.53 -17.77
C SER A 29 16.05 13.54 -17.52
N SER A 30 15.25 14.04 -18.47
CA SER A 30 13.79 14.07 -18.32
C SER A 30 13.20 12.66 -18.13
N LEU A 31 13.66 11.69 -18.92
CA LEU A 31 13.21 10.30 -18.84
C LEU A 31 13.64 9.67 -17.52
N TYR A 32 14.88 9.90 -17.09
CA TYR A 32 15.39 9.37 -15.83
C TYR A 32 14.60 9.92 -14.63
N TYR A 33 14.38 11.23 -14.55
CA TYR A 33 13.61 11.85 -13.47
C TYR A 33 12.16 11.36 -13.44
N SER A 34 11.52 11.27 -14.62
CA SER A 34 10.15 10.78 -14.73
C SER A 34 10.04 9.31 -14.30
N GLY A 35 10.95 8.46 -14.78
CA GLY A 35 11.00 7.05 -14.43
C GLY A 35 11.25 6.83 -12.94
N TYR A 36 12.21 7.55 -12.36
CA TYR A 36 12.51 7.46 -10.93
C TYR A 36 11.33 7.89 -10.05
N LYS A 37 10.66 8.99 -10.41
CA LYS A 37 9.46 9.46 -9.69
C LYS A 37 8.31 8.45 -9.80
N SER A 38 8.09 7.90 -10.99
CA SER A 38 7.07 6.87 -11.23
C SER A 38 7.34 5.61 -10.42
N TYR A 39 8.60 5.14 -10.40
CA TYR A 39 9.01 3.99 -9.61
C TYR A 39 8.76 4.20 -8.11
N LYS A 40 9.21 5.35 -7.56
CA LYS A 40 9.03 5.64 -6.14
C LYS A 40 7.55 5.70 -5.74
N ASN A 41 6.71 6.34 -6.57
CA ASN A 41 5.28 6.42 -6.31
C ASN A 41 4.61 5.04 -6.40
N THR A 42 5.00 4.23 -7.38
CA THR A 42 4.46 2.87 -7.56
C THR A 42 4.83 1.98 -6.37
N GLN A 43 6.08 2.06 -5.90
CA GLN A 43 6.52 1.30 -4.73
C GLN A 43 5.71 1.66 -3.48
N GLY A 44 5.49 2.95 -3.22
CA GLY A 44 4.68 3.37 -2.07
C GLY A 44 3.23 2.88 -2.14
N ASN A 45 2.63 2.85 -3.33
CA ASN A 45 1.28 2.32 -3.52
C ASN A 45 1.22 0.80 -3.33
N ILE A 46 2.24 0.07 -3.79
CA ILE A 46 2.35 -1.39 -3.61
C ILE A 46 2.42 -1.73 -2.12
N ASP A 47 3.18 -0.98 -1.33
CA ASP A 47 3.33 -1.23 0.11
C ASP A 47 1.98 -1.06 0.85
N ILE A 48 1.20 -0.05 0.48
CA ILE A 48 -0.15 0.18 1.04
C ILE A 48 -1.10 -0.95 0.64
N GLU A 49 -1.13 -1.30 -0.65
CA GLU A 49 -1.98 -2.39 -1.15
C GLU A 49 -1.65 -3.71 -0.46
N GLN A 50 -0.35 -4.01 -0.29
CA GLN A 50 0.10 -5.20 0.40
C GLN A 50 -0.34 -5.22 1.87
N ASN A 51 -0.24 -4.10 2.59
CA ASN A 51 -0.70 -3.99 3.98
C ASN A 51 -2.21 -4.23 4.10
N VAL A 52 -3.02 -3.59 3.26
CA VAL A 52 -4.47 -3.75 3.23
C VAL A 52 -4.84 -5.21 2.93
N ARG A 53 -4.23 -5.81 1.91
CA ARG A 53 -4.46 -7.21 1.55
C ARG A 53 -4.01 -8.18 2.63
N TYR A 54 -2.89 -7.91 3.28
CA TYR A 54 -2.38 -8.74 4.37
C TYR A 54 -3.36 -8.79 5.54
N VAL A 55 -3.85 -7.64 6.00
CA VAL A 55 -4.84 -7.59 7.09
C VAL A 55 -6.14 -8.28 6.68
N MET A 56 -6.63 -8.01 5.47
CA MET A 56 -7.86 -8.65 4.99
C MET A 56 -7.73 -10.17 4.95
N ASN A 57 -6.65 -10.68 4.36
CA ASN A 57 -6.37 -12.11 4.29
C ASN A 57 -6.20 -12.72 5.67
N TYR A 58 -5.56 -11.99 6.60
CA TYR A 58 -5.45 -12.43 7.98
C TYR A 58 -6.83 -12.61 8.62
N ILE A 59 -7.73 -11.62 8.49
CA ILE A 59 -9.07 -11.70 9.05
C ILE A 59 -9.88 -12.83 8.41
N ILE A 60 -9.86 -12.93 7.07
CA ILE A 60 -10.54 -14.01 6.35
C ILE A 60 -10.05 -15.37 6.85
N ASN A 61 -8.74 -15.57 6.95
CA ASN A 61 -8.17 -16.82 7.45
C ASN A 61 -8.59 -17.13 8.90
N GLN A 62 -8.69 -16.10 9.76
CA GLN A 62 -9.17 -16.28 11.13
C GLN A 62 -10.66 -16.67 11.19
N ILE A 63 -11.48 -16.16 10.27
CA ILE A 63 -12.89 -16.53 10.15
C ILE A 63 -13.06 -17.92 9.51
N ASP A 64 -12.25 -18.25 8.51
CA ASP A 64 -12.30 -19.55 7.81
C ASP A 64 -11.88 -20.73 8.70
N LYS A 65 -11.07 -20.47 9.75
CA LYS A 65 -10.80 -21.45 10.81
C LYS A 65 -12.04 -21.88 11.59
N GLY A 66 -13.17 -21.19 11.42
CA GLY A 66 -14.44 -21.51 12.02
C GLY A 66 -14.51 -21.15 13.51
N PRO A 67 -14.33 -19.86 13.87
CA PRO A 67 -14.37 -19.43 15.24
C PRO A 67 -15.77 -19.59 15.83
N THR A 68 -15.86 -19.72 17.15
CA THR A 68 -17.15 -19.87 17.84
C THR A 68 -17.78 -18.50 18.10
N LEU A 69 -16.95 -17.51 18.46
CA LEU A 69 -17.39 -16.17 18.85
C LEU A 69 -16.62 -15.10 18.07
N ILE A 70 -17.38 -14.15 17.53
CA ILE A 70 -16.86 -12.95 16.88
C ILE A 70 -17.49 -11.74 17.56
N ASN A 71 -16.68 -10.86 18.14
CA ASN A 71 -17.15 -9.61 18.73
C ASN A 71 -16.64 -8.45 17.89
N ILE A 72 -17.56 -7.63 17.37
CA ILE A 72 -17.24 -6.33 16.81
C ILE A 72 -17.03 -5.38 18.00
N ILE A 73 -15.85 -4.76 18.06
CA ILE A 73 -15.46 -3.87 19.15
C ILE A 73 -15.14 -2.47 18.60
N ASP A 74 -14.97 -1.51 19.50
CA ASP A 74 -14.51 -0.15 19.17
C ASP A 74 -15.41 0.54 18.12
N ASN A 75 -16.73 0.41 18.28
CA ASN A 75 -17.75 0.93 17.37
C ASN A 75 -17.60 0.46 15.90
N GLY A 76 -17.01 -0.71 15.66
CA GLY A 76 -16.74 -1.23 14.31
C GLY A 76 -15.31 -1.05 13.82
N HIS A 77 -14.43 -0.45 14.63
CA HIS A 77 -13.01 -0.28 14.32
C HIS A 77 -12.11 -1.38 14.90
N GLY A 78 -12.70 -2.44 15.43
CA GLY A 78 -11.95 -3.63 15.83
C GLY A 78 -12.78 -4.89 15.76
N LEU A 79 -12.08 -6.01 15.80
CA LEU A 79 -12.64 -7.35 15.75
C LEU A 79 -11.92 -8.26 16.74
N ASN A 80 -12.68 -8.93 17.60
CA ASN A 80 -12.16 -9.96 18.48
C ASN A 80 -12.70 -11.33 18.06
N ILE A 81 -11.82 -12.23 17.65
CA ILE A 81 -12.15 -13.56 17.14
C ILE A 81 -11.58 -14.61 18.11
N ASP A 82 -12.44 -15.25 18.91
CA ASP A 82 -12.06 -16.25 19.92
C ASP A 82 -10.85 -15.83 20.81
N GLY A 83 -10.79 -14.56 21.20
CA GLY A 83 -9.72 -13.99 22.03
C GLY A 83 -8.58 -13.32 21.25
N ASN A 84 -8.51 -13.50 19.93
CA ASN A 84 -7.57 -12.78 19.08
C ASN A 84 -8.14 -11.39 18.74
N CYS A 85 -7.63 -10.36 19.40
CA CYS A 85 -8.01 -8.97 19.17
C CYS A 85 -7.26 -8.40 17.96
N ILE A 86 -8.01 -7.81 17.02
CA ILE A 86 -7.53 -7.04 15.88
C ILE A 86 -8.09 -5.64 16.07
N GLN A 87 -7.23 -4.66 16.32
CA GLN A 87 -7.68 -3.30 16.63
C GLN A 87 -6.99 -2.29 15.72
N PHE A 88 -7.80 -1.36 15.20
CA PHE A 88 -7.32 -0.20 14.47
C PHE A 88 -6.97 0.93 15.43
N ASP A 89 -5.78 1.50 15.26
CA ASP A 89 -5.34 2.72 15.93
C ASP A 89 -5.47 3.89 14.96
N THR A 90 -6.55 4.65 15.12
CA THR A 90 -6.90 5.84 14.34
C THR A 90 -5.87 6.97 14.46
N ILE A 91 -5.06 6.99 15.53
CA ILE A 91 -4.07 8.04 15.74
C ILE A 91 -2.79 7.72 14.95
N ASN A 92 -2.38 6.45 14.98
CA ASN A 92 -1.14 6.02 14.36
C ASN A 92 -1.31 5.48 12.93
N ASN A 93 -2.55 5.33 12.44
CA ASN A 93 -2.90 4.72 11.15
C ASN A 93 -2.34 3.29 11.01
N LYS A 94 -2.50 2.51 12.07
CA LYS A 94 -1.92 1.17 12.22
C LYS A 94 -2.94 0.17 12.71
N ILE A 95 -2.76 -1.09 12.34
CA ILE A 95 -3.52 -2.20 12.90
C ILE A 95 -2.60 -3.07 13.73
N TYR A 96 -3.06 -3.43 14.92
CA TYR A 96 -2.34 -4.27 15.86
C TYR A 96 -3.10 -5.58 16.11
N LEU A 97 -2.34 -6.64 16.36
CA LEU A 97 -2.80 -7.84 17.04
C LEU A 97 -2.56 -7.71 18.54
N ASP A 98 -3.49 -8.26 19.31
CA ASP A 98 -3.53 -8.27 20.77
C ASP A 98 -3.94 -6.93 21.40
N GLN A 99 -4.57 -7.03 22.58
CA GLN A 99 -5.06 -5.90 23.38
C GLN A 99 -3.93 -4.96 23.82
N ASN A 100 -2.70 -5.47 23.93
CA ASN A 100 -1.53 -4.71 24.36
C ASN A 100 -0.87 -3.88 23.24
N ARG A 101 -1.39 -3.92 22.00
CA ARG A 101 -0.83 -3.21 20.84
C ARG A 101 0.66 -3.50 20.59
N GLY A 102 1.15 -4.65 21.06
CA GLY A 102 2.56 -5.02 20.99
C GLY A 102 2.98 -5.59 19.63
N HIS A 103 2.02 -5.99 18.80
CA HIS A 103 2.30 -6.64 17.51
C HIS A 103 1.59 -5.91 16.37
N GLU A 104 2.32 -5.02 15.70
CA GLU A 104 1.86 -4.29 14.51
C GLU A 104 1.79 -5.24 13.30
N ILE A 105 0.65 -5.24 12.60
CA ILE A 105 0.47 -6.05 11.39
C ILE A 105 0.30 -5.23 10.12
N ALA A 106 -0.07 -3.96 10.23
CA ALA A 106 -0.16 -3.06 9.08
C ALA A 106 0.01 -1.61 9.50
N THR A 107 0.55 -0.83 8.55
CA THR A 107 0.70 0.62 8.62
C THR A 107 -0.02 1.27 7.45
N ASN A 108 -0.18 2.60 7.54
CA ASN A 108 -0.82 3.41 6.51
C ASN A 108 -2.27 2.97 6.25
N ILE A 109 -2.97 2.56 7.31
CA ILE A 109 -4.40 2.28 7.28
C ILE A 109 -5.13 3.54 7.73
N SER A 110 -5.95 4.12 6.87
CA SER A 110 -6.77 5.28 7.18
C SER A 110 -8.11 4.89 7.78
N GLU A 111 -8.69 3.78 7.32
CA GLU A 111 -9.98 3.30 7.82
C GLU A 111 -10.00 1.78 7.97
N PHE A 112 -10.67 1.34 9.02
CA PHE A 112 -10.99 -0.05 9.27
C PHE A 112 -12.41 -0.12 9.83
N ASN A 113 -13.35 -0.68 9.06
CA ASN A 113 -14.75 -0.72 9.39
C ASN A 113 -15.28 -2.15 9.27
N VAL A 114 -15.90 -2.62 10.33
CA VAL A 114 -16.55 -3.93 10.39
C VAL A 114 -18.03 -3.73 10.69
N LYS A 115 -18.88 -4.22 9.78
CA LYS A 115 -20.34 -4.08 9.87
C LYS A 115 -21.02 -5.42 9.69
N LEU A 116 -21.99 -5.72 10.55
CA LEU A 116 -22.87 -6.86 10.34
C LEU A 116 -24.00 -6.43 9.38
N LYS A 117 -23.99 -6.92 8.14
CA LYS A 117 -25.03 -6.60 7.14
C LYS A 117 -26.31 -7.40 7.41
N ASN A 118 -26.16 -8.72 7.60
CA ASN A 118 -27.23 -9.67 7.91
C ASN A 118 -26.79 -10.56 9.08
N SER A 119 -27.70 -11.39 9.64
CA SER A 119 -27.41 -12.28 10.78
C SER A 119 -26.14 -13.14 10.64
N ASN A 120 -25.74 -13.47 9.41
CA ASN A 120 -24.57 -14.31 9.12
C ASN A 120 -23.61 -13.70 8.09
N VAL A 121 -23.72 -12.40 7.78
CA VAL A 121 -22.84 -11.74 6.78
C VAL A 121 -22.11 -10.56 7.42
N LEU A 122 -20.79 -10.70 7.53
CA LEU A 122 -19.90 -9.65 8.02
C LEU A 122 -19.29 -8.92 6.82
N ASN A 123 -19.48 -7.61 6.76
CA ASN A 123 -18.76 -6.75 5.82
C ASN A 123 -17.53 -6.16 6.52
N ILE A 124 -16.38 -6.27 5.87
CA ILE A 124 -15.13 -5.68 6.33
C ILE A 124 -14.64 -4.76 5.24
N GLU A 125 -14.35 -3.53 5.62
CA GLU A 125 -13.82 -2.49 4.74
C GLU A 125 -12.53 -1.95 5.36
N ILE A 126 -11.47 -1.92 4.57
CA ILE A 126 -10.16 -1.44 4.96
C ILE A 126 -9.69 -0.46 3.89
N VAL A 127 -9.36 0.76 4.31
CA VAL A 127 -8.79 1.79 3.44
C VAL A 127 -7.36 2.06 3.89
N GLY A 128 -6.42 1.94 2.96
CA GLY A 128 -5.03 2.32 3.14
C GLY A 128 -4.72 3.60 2.38
N GLN A 129 -3.90 4.46 2.96
CA GLN A 129 -3.52 5.74 2.38
C GLN A 129 -2.19 6.21 2.95
N ASN A 130 -1.35 6.86 2.13
CA ASN A 130 -0.16 7.54 2.66
C ASN A 130 -0.56 8.68 3.60
N LYS A 131 0.33 9.04 4.52
CA LYS A 131 0.17 10.20 5.41
C LYS A 131 -0.07 11.52 4.66
N ASP A 132 0.42 11.61 3.43
CA ASP A 132 0.25 12.77 2.55
C ASP A 132 -1.10 12.77 1.78
N GLY A 133 -1.96 11.78 2.02
CA GLY A 133 -3.26 11.63 1.36
C GLY A 133 -3.21 10.98 -0.04
N THR A 134 -2.04 10.56 -0.49
CA THR A 134 -1.84 9.93 -1.81
C THR A 134 -1.79 8.40 -1.71
N GLY A 135 -1.96 7.70 -2.85
CA GLY A 135 -1.84 6.24 -2.87
C GLY A 135 -2.96 5.52 -2.11
N GLU A 136 -4.18 6.06 -2.20
CA GLU A 136 -5.35 5.45 -1.58
C GLU A 136 -5.68 4.10 -2.23
N PHE A 137 -5.89 3.09 -1.39
CA PHE A 137 -6.30 1.77 -1.80
C PHE A 137 -7.34 1.24 -0.81
N SER A 138 -8.53 0.89 -1.31
CA SER A 138 -9.61 0.35 -0.49
C SER A 138 -9.92 -1.09 -0.89
N LEU A 139 -10.20 -1.92 0.11
CA LEU A 139 -10.67 -3.28 -0.08
C LEU A 139 -11.88 -3.53 0.84
N SER A 140 -12.98 -3.95 0.23
CA SER A 140 -14.20 -4.36 0.95
C SER A 140 -14.57 -5.79 0.58
N THR A 141 -14.94 -6.59 1.58
CA THR A 141 -15.37 -7.98 1.39
C THR A 141 -16.57 -8.30 2.28
N ASP A 142 -17.42 -9.18 1.77
CA ASP A 142 -18.52 -9.79 2.52
C ASP A 142 -18.15 -11.24 2.85
N ILE A 143 -18.20 -11.60 4.14
CA ILE A 143 -17.80 -12.90 4.66
C ILE A 143 -19.02 -13.58 5.28
N PHE A 144 -19.32 -14.80 4.83
CA PHE A 144 -20.42 -15.61 5.34
C PHE A 144 -19.99 -16.44 6.55
N LEU A 145 -20.68 -16.26 7.66
CA LEU A 145 -20.42 -16.95 8.90
C LEU A 145 -21.24 -18.25 8.98
N ARG A 146 -20.55 -19.37 9.19
CA ARG A 146 -21.16 -20.70 9.15
C ARG A 146 -21.75 -21.14 10.49
N LYS A 147 -21.03 -20.92 11.59
CA LYS A 147 -21.41 -21.38 12.95
C LYS A 147 -21.09 -20.38 14.05
N SER A 148 -20.51 -19.23 13.71
CA SER A 148 -20.03 -18.24 14.67
C SER A 148 -21.18 -17.38 15.17
N VAL A 149 -21.24 -17.13 16.48
CA VAL A 149 -22.13 -16.12 17.06
C VAL A 149 -21.45 -14.76 16.98
N VAL A 150 -22.15 -13.76 16.46
CA VAL A 150 -21.65 -12.38 16.37
C VAL A 150 -22.27 -11.52 17.45
N ASN A 151 -21.43 -10.86 18.26
CA ASN A 151 -21.86 -9.78 19.14
C ASN A 151 -21.34 -8.45 18.63
N VAL A 152 -22.14 -7.41 18.81
CA VAL A 152 -21.75 -6.02 18.51
C VAL A 152 -21.73 -5.28 19.84
N GLN A 153 -20.56 -4.71 20.19
CA GLN A 153 -20.37 -3.88 21.37
C GLN A 153 -20.24 -2.40 21.00
#